data_AF-A0A7H0JYC5-F1
#
_entry.id   AF-A0A7H0JYC5-F1
#
_cell.length_a   1.000
_cell.length_b   1.000
_cell.length_c   1.000
_cell.angle_alpha   90.00
_cell.angle_beta   90.00
_cell.angle_gamma   90.00
#
_symmetry.space_group_name_H-M   'P 1'
#
loop_
_entity.id
_entity.type
_entity.pdbx_description
1 polymer ?
#
loop_
_entity_poly.entity_id
_entity_poly.type
_entity_poly.pdbx_seq_one_letter_code
_entity_poly.pdbx_strand_id
1 'polypeptide(L)'
;MSTFAEDAGISLDDDPTSLFQLLVLCMLQAKPIRATVAVHAARGLFDAGLATPSALVEAPRSQLIRIFGDAGYARYDESTATRLHAMASLLCDDYSADLRNLRPGAPSSLEVFDGVGPACATMFAREAQGVWPELAPVFDKKALQGAAKLGLPEDAQVLASHARSEGVALPAFAAHLVKVALGIE
;
A
#
# COMPACT_ATOMS: atom_id res chain seq x y z
N MET A 1 -9.34 14.23 4.74
CA MET A 1 -8.26 13.29 5.12
C MET A 1 -8.12 12.34 3.96
N SER A 2 -6.96 12.27 3.31
CA SER A 2 -6.73 11.31 2.22
C SER A 2 -5.96 10.08 2.71
N THR A 3 -6.23 8.94 2.08
CA THR A 3 -5.45 7.71 2.23
C THR A 3 -4.13 7.81 1.46
N PHE A 4 -3.19 6.89 1.70
CA PHE A 4 -1.98 6.86 0.86
C PHE A 4 -2.29 6.37 -0.55
N ALA A 5 -3.30 5.52 -0.71
CA ALA A 5 -3.81 5.12 -2.02
C ALA A 5 -4.30 6.34 -2.82
N GLU A 6 -5.13 7.20 -2.21
CA GLU A 6 -5.62 8.44 -2.84
C GLU A 6 -4.49 9.41 -3.19
N ASP A 7 -3.50 9.57 -2.31
CA ASP A 7 -2.32 10.41 -2.60
C ASP A 7 -1.52 9.89 -3.81
N ALA A 8 -1.50 8.58 -4.01
CA ALA A 8 -0.89 7.91 -5.17
C ALA A 8 -1.78 7.91 -6.43
N GLY A 9 -2.97 8.50 -6.37
CA GLY A 9 -3.93 8.52 -7.47
C GLY A 9 -4.71 7.21 -7.66
N ILE A 10 -4.74 6.34 -6.65
CA ILE A 10 -5.48 5.08 -6.67
C ILE A 10 -6.88 5.33 -6.14
N SER A 11 -7.90 5.09 -6.99
CA SER A 11 -9.28 4.95 -6.54
C SER A 11 -9.49 3.50 -6.13
N LEU A 12 -9.38 3.20 -4.84
CA LEU A 12 -9.41 1.84 -4.33
C LEU A 12 -10.82 1.24 -4.37
N ASP A 13 -10.97 0.05 -4.94
CA ASP A 13 -12.19 -0.77 -4.96
C ASP A 13 -11.83 -2.26 -4.76
N ASP A 14 -12.81 -3.15 -4.66
CA ASP A 14 -12.59 -4.61 -4.60
C ASP A 14 -12.40 -5.21 -6.00
N ASP A 15 -11.43 -4.66 -6.75
CA ASP A 15 -11.08 -5.08 -8.10
C ASP A 15 -9.58 -5.41 -8.24
N PRO A 16 -9.20 -6.21 -9.25
CA PRO A 16 -7.82 -6.66 -9.41
C PRO A 16 -6.80 -5.53 -9.59
N THR A 17 -7.17 -4.46 -10.30
CA THR A 17 -6.24 -3.40 -10.68
C THR A 17 -5.91 -2.52 -9.48
N SER A 18 -6.94 -2.00 -8.80
CA SER A 18 -6.72 -1.07 -7.69
C SER A 18 -6.04 -1.75 -6.48
N LEU A 19 -6.36 -3.02 -6.22
CA LEU A 19 -5.68 -3.81 -5.20
C LEU A 19 -4.21 -4.10 -5.57
N PHE A 20 -3.91 -4.35 -6.85
CA PHE A 20 -2.52 -4.51 -7.29
C PHE A 20 -1.72 -3.22 -7.14
N GLN A 21 -2.30 -2.09 -7.56
CA GLN A 21 -1.70 -0.77 -7.36
C GLN A 21 -1.42 -0.49 -5.87
N LEU A 22 -2.36 -0.85 -4.99
CA LEU A 22 -2.18 -0.73 -3.55
C LEU A 22 -0.99 -1.58 -3.05
N LEU A 23 -0.87 -2.83 -3.48
CA LEU A 23 0.25 -3.69 -3.07
C LEU A 23 1.60 -3.13 -3.55
N VAL A 24 1.67 -2.62 -4.79
CA VAL A 24 2.85 -1.93 -5.32
C VAL A 24 3.21 -0.73 -4.43
N LEU A 25 2.25 0.12 -4.07
CA LEU A 25 2.47 1.25 -3.18
C LEU A 25 3.02 0.81 -1.82
N CYS A 26 2.43 -0.22 -1.20
CA CYS A 26 2.90 -0.74 0.09
C CYS A 26 4.34 -1.27 0.01
N MET A 27 4.70 -1.97 -1.07
CA MET A 27 6.08 -2.46 -1.26
C MET A 27 7.10 -1.31 -1.38
N LEU A 28 6.72 -0.22 -2.04
CA LEU A 28 7.55 0.98 -2.14
C LEU A 28 7.71 1.67 -0.78
N GLN A 29 6.64 1.73 0.01
CA GLN A 29 6.65 2.32 1.36
C GLN A 29 7.40 1.46 2.39
N ALA A 30 7.52 0.15 2.16
CA ALA A 30 8.19 -0.77 3.09
C ALA A 30 9.72 -0.56 3.15
N LYS A 31 10.32 0.23 2.26
CA LYS A 31 11.74 0.58 2.30
C LYS A 31 12.02 1.74 3.27
N PRO A 32 13.26 1.89 3.78
CA PRO A 32 13.69 3.07 4.53
C PRO A 32 13.77 4.34 3.65
N ILE A 33 12.61 4.86 3.26
CA ILE A 33 12.43 5.99 2.35
C ILE A 33 11.31 6.91 2.87
N ARG A 34 11.26 8.16 2.37
CA ARG A 34 10.16 9.08 2.70
C ARG A 34 8.88 8.57 2.05
N ALA A 35 7.76 8.58 2.79
CA ALA A 35 6.47 8.13 2.28
C ALA A 35 6.05 8.89 1.01
N THR A 36 6.30 10.20 0.93
CA THR A 36 6.01 11.02 -0.25
C THR A 36 6.78 10.57 -1.49
N VAL A 37 8.04 10.13 -1.33
CA VAL A 37 8.85 9.60 -2.44
C VAL A 37 8.29 8.25 -2.93
N ALA A 38 7.84 7.38 -2.02
CA ALA A 38 7.19 6.13 -2.39
C ALA A 38 5.85 6.37 -3.11
N VAL A 39 5.04 7.34 -2.65
CA VAL A 39 3.79 7.75 -3.30
C VAL A 39 4.05 8.29 -4.72
N HIS A 40 5.03 9.18 -4.88
CA HIS A 40 5.40 9.72 -6.19
C HIS A 40 5.91 8.63 -7.13
N ALA A 41 6.70 7.68 -6.63
CA ALA A 41 7.18 6.54 -7.41
C ALA A 41 6.03 5.64 -7.87
N ALA A 42 5.08 5.31 -6.99
CA ALA A 42 3.89 4.53 -7.33
C ALA A 42 3.07 5.23 -8.42
N ARG A 43 2.77 6.52 -8.22
CA ARG A 43 2.03 7.33 -9.18
C ARG A 43 2.72 7.39 -10.55
N GLY A 44 4.04 7.57 -10.57
CA GLY A 44 4.83 7.57 -11.80
C GLY A 44 4.75 6.24 -12.58
N LEU A 45 4.68 5.10 -11.88
CA LEU A 45 4.45 3.80 -12.53
C LEU A 45 3.05 3.75 -13.17
N PHE A 46 2.02 4.18 -12.45
CA PHE A 46 0.63 4.11 -12.93
C PHE A 46 0.37 5.09 -14.08
N ASP A 47 0.88 6.32 -13.99
CA ASP A 47 0.81 7.32 -15.06
C ASP A 47 1.53 6.85 -16.34
N ALA A 48 2.55 5.98 -16.19
CA ALA A 48 3.24 5.33 -17.31
C ALA A 48 2.55 4.06 -17.84
N GLY A 49 1.35 3.74 -17.35
CA GLY A 49 0.57 2.56 -17.76
C GLY A 49 0.98 1.26 -17.07
N LEU A 50 1.86 1.30 -16.07
CA LEU A 50 2.35 0.12 -15.34
C LEU A 50 1.47 -0.20 -14.12
N ALA A 51 0.15 -0.15 -14.32
CA ALA A 51 -0.87 -0.27 -13.29
C ALA A 51 -1.46 -1.68 -13.12
N THR A 52 -1.09 -2.63 -13.99
CA THR A 52 -1.58 -4.01 -13.94
C THR A 52 -0.42 -5.00 -13.90
N PRO A 53 -0.63 -6.23 -13.41
CA PRO A 53 0.41 -7.25 -13.37
C PRO A 53 0.99 -7.51 -14.77
N SER A 54 0.14 -7.70 -15.77
CA SER A 54 0.57 -7.96 -17.15
C SER A 54 1.38 -6.79 -17.74
N ALA A 55 0.96 -5.55 -17.51
CA ALA A 55 1.72 -4.39 -18.00
C ALA A 55 3.12 -4.31 -17.35
N LEU A 56 3.22 -4.69 -16.08
CA LEU A 56 4.49 -4.69 -15.35
C LEU A 56 5.39 -5.86 -15.79
N VAL A 57 4.84 -7.04 -16.10
CA VAL A 57 5.60 -8.17 -16.68
C VAL A 57 6.25 -7.77 -18.01
N GLU A 58 5.51 -7.10 -18.90
CA GLU A 58 5.99 -6.73 -20.24
C GLU A 58 6.91 -5.49 -20.24
N ALA A 59 6.93 -4.72 -19.15
CA ALA A 59 7.70 -3.49 -19.10
C ALA A 59 9.22 -3.74 -19.11
N PRO A 60 10.01 -2.97 -19.87
CA PRO A 60 11.45 -3.02 -19.73
C PRO A 60 11.87 -2.57 -18.34
N ARG A 61 12.75 -3.32 -17.67
CA ARG A 61 13.33 -2.93 -16.36
C ARG A 61 13.90 -1.51 -16.35
N SER A 62 14.50 -1.06 -17.47
CA SER A 62 15.04 0.29 -17.62
C SER A 62 13.96 1.39 -17.55
N GLN A 63 12.73 1.10 -17.94
CA GLN A 63 11.60 2.01 -17.78
C GLN A 63 11.28 2.25 -16.31
N LEU A 64 11.21 1.18 -15.51
CA LEU A 64 10.96 1.29 -14.07
C LEU A 64 12.08 2.06 -13.37
N ILE A 65 13.34 1.74 -13.69
CA ILE A 65 14.51 2.45 -13.13
C ILE A 65 14.44 3.94 -13.43
N ARG A 66 14.10 4.34 -14.67
CA ARG A 66 13.93 5.76 -15.03
C ARG A 66 12.83 6.42 -14.21
N ILE A 67 11.65 5.80 -14.12
CA ILE A 67 10.51 6.32 -13.32
C ILE A 67 10.92 6.48 -11.84
N PHE A 68 11.64 5.50 -11.28
CA PHE A 68 12.16 5.59 -9.92
C PHE A 68 13.21 6.69 -9.75
N GLY A 69 14.09 6.89 -10.74
CA GLY A 69 15.04 8.00 -10.76
C GLY A 69 14.35 9.35 -10.69
N ASP A 70 13.36 9.56 -11.55
CA ASP A 70 12.58 10.81 -11.62
C ASP A 70 11.79 11.08 -10.33
N ALA A 71 11.33 10.03 -9.64
CA ALA A 71 10.64 10.13 -8.36
C ALA A 71 11.56 10.30 -7.14
N GLY A 72 12.89 10.22 -7.30
CA GLY A 72 13.86 10.25 -6.19
C GLY A 72 13.99 8.93 -5.43
N TYR A 73 13.58 7.82 -6.04
CA TYR A 73 13.61 6.46 -5.50
C TYR A 73 14.86 5.65 -5.96
N ALA A 74 15.86 6.31 -6.57
CA ALA A 74 17.06 5.67 -7.15
C ALA A 74 17.86 4.76 -6.20
N ARG A 75 17.79 4.94 -4.87
CA ARG A 75 18.53 4.09 -3.92
C ARG A 75 18.12 2.62 -3.98
N TYR A 76 16.87 2.34 -4.33
CA TYR A 76 16.29 1.01 -4.27
C TYR A 76 15.73 0.54 -5.62
N ASP A 77 15.91 1.32 -6.68
CA ASP A 77 15.27 1.15 -7.98
C ASP A 77 15.48 -0.26 -8.57
N GLU A 78 16.71 -0.73 -8.67
CA GLU A 78 17.07 -2.02 -9.26
C GLU A 78 16.46 -3.20 -8.50
N SER A 79 16.63 -3.19 -7.17
CA SER A 79 16.09 -4.23 -6.30
C SER A 79 14.56 -4.22 -6.29
N THR A 80 13.95 -3.05 -6.44
CA THR A 80 12.49 -2.88 -6.43
C THR A 80 11.92 -3.30 -7.77
N ALA A 81 12.52 -2.88 -8.89
CA ALA A 81 12.11 -3.32 -10.23
C ALA A 81 12.14 -4.85 -10.33
N THR A 82 13.21 -5.49 -9.82
CA THR A 82 13.32 -6.96 -9.78
C THR A 82 12.14 -7.60 -9.01
N ARG A 83 11.82 -7.08 -7.82
CA ARG A 83 10.73 -7.60 -6.98
C ARG A 83 9.35 -7.34 -7.57
N LEU A 84 9.13 -6.18 -8.19
CA LEU A 84 7.85 -5.87 -8.84
C LEU A 84 7.61 -6.79 -10.04
N HIS A 85 8.63 -7.06 -10.87
CA HIS A 85 8.51 -8.05 -11.95
C HIS A 85 8.19 -9.44 -11.38
N ALA A 86 8.92 -9.90 -10.36
CA ALA A 86 8.68 -11.20 -9.75
C ALA A 86 7.27 -11.31 -9.14
N MET A 87 6.80 -10.27 -8.45
CA MET A 87 5.43 -10.21 -7.92
C MET A 87 4.39 -10.27 -9.04
N ALA A 88 4.59 -9.48 -10.10
CA ALA A 88 3.65 -9.43 -11.21
C ALA A 88 3.57 -10.77 -11.97
N SER A 89 4.72 -11.40 -12.24
CA SER A 89 4.78 -12.74 -12.83
C SER A 89 4.08 -13.77 -11.95
N LEU A 90 4.40 -13.84 -10.66
CA LEU A 90 3.78 -14.79 -9.73
C LEU A 90 2.25 -14.59 -9.66
N LEU A 91 1.80 -13.33 -9.63
CA LEU A 91 0.37 -13.03 -9.60
C LEU A 91 -0.33 -13.44 -10.90
N CYS A 92 0.30 -13.25 -12.06
CA CYS A 92 -0.22 -13.73 -13.34
C CYS A 92 -0.30 -15.26 -13.39
N ASP A 93 0.80 -15.94 -13.03
CA ASP A 93 0.97 -17.38 -13.23
C ASP A 93 0.13 -18.20 -12.23
N ASP A 94 0.16 -17.84 -10.95
CA ASP A 94 -0.40 -18.67 -9.88
C ASP A 94 -1.76 -18.17 -9.35
N TYR A 95 -2.12 -16.93 -9.69
CA TYR A 95 -3.30 -16.26 -9.12
C TYR A 95 -4.14 -15.51 -10.16
N SER A 96 -4.04 -15.85 -11.45
CA SER A 96 -4.89 -15.30 -12.52
C SER A 96 -4.90 -13.76 -12.60
N ALA A 97 -3.77 -13.14 -12.28
CA ALA A 97 -3.61 -11.68 -12.20
C ALA A 97 -4.55 -10.98 -11.19
N ASP A 98 -5.05 -11.69 -10.18
CA ASP A 98 -6.05 -11.18 -9.24
C ASP A 98 -5.68 -11.48 -7.77
N LEU A 99 -5.36 -10.41 -7.03
CA LEU A 99 -4.99 -10.49 -5.62
C LEU A 99 -6.13 -10.97 -4.72
N ARG A 100 -7.39 -10.90 -5.16
CA ARG A 100 -8.54 -11.37 -4.39
C ARG A 100 -8.49 -12.88 -4.16
N ASN A 101 -7.73 -13.63 -4.97
CA ASN A 101 -7.46 -15.05 -4.72
C ASN A 101 -6.65 -15.31 -3.44
N LEU A 102 -5.97 -14.31 -2.90
CA LEU A 102 -5.25 -14.37 -1.62
C LEU A 102 -6.08 -13.86 -0.45
N ARG A 103 -7.21 -13.17 -0.69
CA ARG A 103 -8.07 -12.57 0.33
C ARG A 103 -8.44 -13.49 1.50
N PRO A 104 -8.79 -14.78 1.30
CA PRO A 104 -9.17 -15.67 2.42
C PRO A 104 -8.09 -15.85 3.50
N GLY A 105 -6.81 -15.67 3.17
CA GLY A 105 -5.70 -15.74 4.12
C GLY A 105 -5.05 -14.39 4.43
N ALA A 106 -5.64 -13.28 3.97
CA ALA A 106 -5.05 -11.97 4.13
C ALA A 106 -5.07 -11.51 5.60
N PRO A 107 -4.07 -10.72 6.04
CA PRO A 107 -2.97 -10.19 5.24
C PRO A 107 -1.81 -11.18 5.01
N SER A 108 -1.67 -12.24 5.82
CA SER A 108 -0.50 -13.12 5.78
C SER A 108 -0.32 -13.88 4.47
N SER A 109 -1.40 -14.18 3.74
CA SER A 109 -1.32 -14.77 2.40
C SER A 109 -0.57 -13.90 1.38
N LEU A 110 -0.56 -12.57 1.56
CA LEU A 110 0.18 -11.65 0.69
C LEU A 110 1.71 -11.79 0.86
N GLU A 111 2.17 -12.42 1.94
CA GLU A 111 3.60 -12.64 2.21
C GLU A 111 4.23 -13.67 1.28
N VAL A 112 3.46 -14.27 0.36
CA VAL A 112 3.96 -15.11 -0.73
C VAL A 112 4.86 -14.32 -1.71
N PHE A 113 4.68 -13.00 -1.82
CA PHE A 113 5.46 -12.16 -2.73
C PHE A 113 6.79 -11.71 -2.10
N ASP A 114 7.90 -11.87 -2.82
CA ASP A 114 9.20 -11.43 -2.33
C ASP A 114 9.24 -9.91 -2.09
N GLY A 115 9.43 -9.51 -0.84
CA GLY A 115 9.43 -8.11 -0.41
C GLY A 115 8.15 -7.67 0.29
N VAL A 116 7.14 -8.54 0.34
CA VAL A 116 5.95 -8.37 1.18
C VAL A 116 6.17 -9.14 2.48
N GLY A 117 6.70 -8.46 3.50
CA GLY A 117 6.75 -9.00 4.87
C GLY A 117 5.52 -8.59 5.69
N PRO A 118 5.41 -9.04 6.96
CA PRO A 118 4.27 -8.75 7.83
C PRO A 118 3.91 -7.26 7.94
N ALA A 119 4.92 -6.39 7.97
CA ALA A 119 4.72 -4.95 8.00
C ALA A 119 4.06 -4.42 6.71
N CYS A 120 4.52 -4.87 5.54
CA CYS A 120 3.95 -4.48 4.25
C CYS A 120 2.52 -5.00 4.11
N ALA A 121 2.29 -6.26 4.50
CA ALA A 121 0.96 -6.87 4.46
C ALA A 121 -0.03 -6.15 5.41
N THR A 122 0.45 -5.70 6.58
CA THR A 122 -0.37 -4.88 7.49
C THR A 122 -0.66 -3.48 6.92
N MET A 123 0.29 -2.86 6.20
CA MET A 123 0.03 -1.59 5.50
C MET A 123 -1.05 -1.74 4.43
N PHE A 124 -0.98 -2.83 3.65
CA PHE A 124 -2.03 -3.17 2.68
C PHE A 124 -3.38 -3.30 3.40
N ALA A 125 -3.43 -4.06 4.49
CA ALA A 125 -4.66 -4.25 5.25
C ALA A 125 -5.23 -2.95 5.81
N ARG A 126 -4.37 -2.02 6.25
CA ARG A 126 -4.77 -0.68 6.74
C ARG A 126 -5.53 0.11 5.68
N GLU A 127 -5.07 0.07 4.43
CA GLU A 127 -5.72 0.79 3.32
C GLU A 127 -6.93 0.00 2.80
N ALA A 128 -6.81 -1.33 2.71
CA ALA A 128 -7.84 -2.22 2.16
C ALA A 128 -9.03 -2.45 3.09
N GLN A 129 -8.96 -2.15 4.39
CA GLN A 129 -10.04 -2.43 5.34
C GLN A 129 -11.40 -1.77 5.02
N GLY A 130 -11.44 -0.81 4.09
CA GLY A 130 -12.68 -0.23 3.56
C GLY A 130 -13.36 -1.09 2.49
N VAL A 131 -12.60 -1.89 1.74
CA VAL A 131 -13.09 -2.77 0.66
C VAL A 131 -13.04 -4.25 1.05
N TRP A 132 -12.14 -4.62 1.97
CA TRP A 132 -12.03 -5.92 2.64
C TRP A 132 -12.36 -5.74 4.14
N PRO A 133 -13.64 -5.56 4.51
CA PRO A 133 -14.05 -5.22 5.87
C PRO A 133 -13.70 -6.27 6.93
N GLU A 134 -13.45 -7.52 6.54
CA GLU A 134 -12.99 -8.57 7.45
C GLU A 134 -11.58 -8.32 8.01
N LEU A 135 -10.79 -7.44 7.40
CA LEU A 135 -9.50 -7.02 7.95
C LEU A 135 -9.68 -6.03 9.10
N ALA A 136 -10.82 -5.33 9.16
CA ALA A 136 -11.02 -4.24 10.09
C ALA A 136 -11.18 -4.71 11.55
N PRO A 137 -10.74 -3.89 12.53
CA PRO A 137 -10.02 -2.63 12.36
C PRO A 137 -8.50 -2.83 12.27
N VAL A 138 -7.86 -2.11 11.34
CA VAL A 138 -6.40 -2.10 11.21
C VAL A 138 -5.85 -0.70 11.53
N PHE A 139 -5.14 -0.61 12.64
CA PHE A 139 -4.29 0.52 12.99
C PHE A 139 -2.89 -0.04 13.27
N ASP A 140 -2.02 0.05 12.26
CA ASP A 140 -0.66 -0.47 12.40
C ASP A 140 0.16 0.33 13.44
N LYS A 141 1.35 -0.16 13.76
CA LYS A 141 2.24 0.49 14.75
C LYS A 141 2.48 1.97 14.46
N LYS A 142 2.51 2.39 13.18
CA LYS A 142 2.75 3.78 12.81
C LYS A 142 1.48 4.62 13.02
N ALA A 143 0.30 4.08 12.73
CA ALA A 143 -0.97 4.72 13.07
C ALA A 143 -1.14 4.90 14.59
N LEU A 144 -0.81 3.89 15.39
CA LEU A 144 -0.87 3.99 16.86
C LEU A 144 0.09 5.06 17.41
N GLN A 145 1.30 5.18 16.84
CA GLN A 145 2.21 6.28 17.16
C GLN A 145 1.60 7.66 16.86
N GLY A 146 0.81 7.77 15.79
CA GLY A 146 0.06 8.98 15.45
C GLY A 146 -1.04 9.28 16.46
N ALA A 147 -1.80 8.26 16.86
CA ALA A 147 -2.82 8.38 17.90
C ALA A 147 -2.21 8.91 19.20
N ALA A 148 -1.09 8.33 19.65
CA ALA A 148 -0.38 8.76 20.84
C ALA A 148 0.03 10.25 20.78
N LYS A 149 0.54 10.72 19.63
CA LYS A 149 0.91 12.13 19.45
C LYS A 149 -0.29 13.08 19.56
N LEU A 150 -1.48 12.63 19.19
CA LEU A 150 -2.73 13.40 19.31
C LEU A 150 -3.41 13.23 20.68
N GLY A 151 -2.83 12.46 21.60
CA GLY A 151 -3.45 12.14 22.89
C GLY A 151 -4.64 11.18 22.77
N LEU A 152 -4.75 10.45 21.66
CA LEU A 152 -5.76 9.42 21.45
C LEU A 152 -5.30 8.07 22.02
N PRO A 153 -6.24 7.16 22.35
CA PRO A 153 -5.92 5.81 22.79
C PRO A 153 -5.13 5.02 21.74
N GLU A 154 -4.14 4.24 22.18
CA GLU A 154 -3.37 3.32 21.33
C GLU A 154 -4.05 1.94 21.22
N ASP A 155 -5.38 1.92 21.09
CA ASP A 155 -6.18 0.70 20.93
C ASP A 155 -7.01 0.79 19.64
N ALA A 156 -6.87 -0.23 18.78
CA ALA A 156 -7.50 -0.26 17.46
C ALA A 156 -9.04 -0.25 17.53
N GLN A 157 -9.65 -0.91 18.52
CA GLN A 157 -11.10 -0.97 18.66
C GLN A 157 -11.67 0.35 19.17
N VAL A 158 -10.96 1.00 20.10
CA VAL A 158 -11.34 2.33 20.60
C VAL A 158 -11.22 3.37 19.49
N LEU A 159 -10.14 3.35 18.71
CA LEU A 159 -9.96 4.22 17.55
C LEU A 159 -11.04 3.98 16.48
N ALA A 160 -11.39 2.72 16.19
CA ALA A 160 -12.46 2.40 15.25
C ALA A 160 -13.83 2.89 15.72
N SER A 161 -14.10 2.82 17.03
CA SER A 161 -15.33 3.34 17.63
C SER A 161 -15.42 4.86 17.51
N HIS A 162 -14.30 5.56 17.72
CA HIS A 162 -14.20 7.01 17.53
C HIS A 162 -14.41 7.43 16.07
N ALA A 163 -13.76 6.74 15.12
CA ALA A 163 -13.98 7.00 13.69
C ALA A 163 -15.46 6.84 13.31
N ARG A 164 -16.13 5.81 13.84
CA ARG A 164 -17.55 5.55 13.61
C ARG A 164 -18.44 6.65 14.18
N SER A 165 -18.16 7.16 15.39
CA SER A 165 -18.96 8.25 15.97
C SER A 165 -18.84 9.55 15.18
N GLU A 166 -17.67 9.79 14.58
CA GLU A 166 -17.40 10.97 13.75
C GLU A 166 -17.78 10.79 12.27
N GLY A 167 -18.26 9.60 11.86
CA GLY A 167 -18.60 9.30 10.47
C GLY A 167 -17.39 9.25 9.52
N VAL A 168 -16.19 9.00 10.05
CA VAL A 168 -14.93 8.94 9.29
C VAL A 168 -14.64 7.50 8.88
N ALA A 169 -14.29 7.29 7.61
CA ALA A 169 -13.87 5.98 7.12
C ALA A 169 -12.56 5.52 7.80
N LEU A 170 -12.52 4.26 8.26
CA LEU A 170 -11.35 3.67 8.92
C LEU A 170 -10.03 3.82 8.15
N PRO A 171 -9.94 3.54 6.82
CA PRO A 171 -8.67 3.70 6.11
C PRO A 171 -8.19 5.16 6.09
N ALA A 172 -9.09 6.13 5.92
CA ALA A 172 -8.75 7.56 5.94
C ALA A 172 -8.27 8.02 7.33
N PHE A 173 -8.92 7.52 8.40
CA PHE A 173 -8.48 7.82 9.75
C PHE A 173 -7.12 7.22 10.08
N ALA A 174 -6.93 5.92 9.79
CA ALA A 174 -5.66 5.25 10.01
C ALA A 174 -4.51 5.89 9.21
N ALA A 175 -4.74 6.26 7.94
CA ALA A 175 -3.76 6.96 7.12
C ALA A 175 -3.40 8.35 7.69
N HIS A 176 -4.39 9.12 8.17
CA HIS A 176 -4.12 10.39 8.84
C HIS A 176 -3.23 10.22 10.07
N LEU A 177 -3.51 9.24 10.93
CA LEU A 177 -2.65 8.97 12.09
C LEU A 177 -1.23 8.61 11.67
N VAL A 178 -1.05 7.81 10.61
CA VAL A 178 0.29 7.54 10.05
C VAL A 178 0.97 8.84 9.59
N LYS A 179 0.26 9.76 8.92
CA LYS A 179 0.81 11.06 8.48
C LYS A 179 1.23 11.94 9.66
N VAL A 180 0.46 11.98 10.74
CA VAL A 180 0.82 12.66 12.00
C VAL A 180 2.07 12.04 12.62
N ALA A 181 2.18 10.71 12.62
CA ALA A 181 3.36 10.01 13.13
C ALA A 181 4.62 10.38 12.33
N LEU A 182 4.48 10.60 11.02
CA LEU A 182 5.54 10.97 10.09
C LEU A 182 5.80 12.49 9.97
N GLY A 183 4.88 13.34 10.45
CA GLY A 183 4.96 14.80 10.34
C GLY A 183 4.75 15.31 8.90
N ILE A 184 3.81 14.69 8.16
CA ILE A 184 3.49 14.99 6.75
C ILE A 184 1.99 15.20 6.52
N GLU A 185 1.30 15.68 7.55
CA GLU A 185 -0.14 15.98 7.54
C GLU A 185 -0.55 17.12 6.58
#